data_AF-B4D4F1-F1
#
_entry.id   AF-B4D4F1-F1
#
_cell.length_a   1.000
_cell.length_b   1.000
_cell.length_c   1.000
_cell.angle_alpha   90.00
_cell.angle_beta   90.00
_cell.angle_gamma   90.00
#
_symmetry.space_group_name_H-M   'P 1'
#
loop_
_entity.id
_entity.type
_entity.pdbx_description
1 polymer ?
#
loop_
_entity_poly.entity_id
_entity_poly.type
_entity_poly.pdbx_seq_one_letter_code
_entity_poly.pdbx_strand_id
1 'polypeptide(L)'
;MEAHFTPVRRHAEAGISIVEVLVATCVMAIGFIAVWTSAGQCIRFAQSHRETIAATETLMRRVEDCRAAGWNTIVSADSIKADILQSPAADGSYLNNLEEQITVTPYPAVTPAPTPIVVQRHSNGLVEIISQPTAGLYLRSLLAVRADLQVTWTSDHDARRRQRMYSTVISMEGLLR
;
A
#
# COMPACT_ATOMS: atom_id res chain seq x y z
N MET A 1 -52.19 -61.29 42.69
CA MET A 1 -51.14 -60.64 43.50
C MET A 1 -49.95 -61.59 43.44
N GLU A 2 -48.76 -61.27 42.93
CA GLU A 2 -48.07 -59.99 42.72
C GLU A 2 -47.12 -60.11 41.51
N ALA A 3 -46.71 -58.97 40.96
CA ALA A 3 -46.03 -58.85 39.67
C ALA A 3 -44.55 -59.24 39.70
N HIS A 4 -44.12 -59.98 38.67
CA HIS A 4 -42.74 -60.36 38.41
C HIS A 4 -41.98 -59.18 37.77
N PHE A 5 -41.06 -58.57 38.52
CA PHE A 5 -40.24 -57.44 38.06
C PHE A 5 -38.92 -57.95 37.46
N THR A 6 -38.74 -57.83 36.14
CA THR A 6 -37.45 -58.09 35.49
C THR A 6 -36.60 -56.80 35.50
N PRO A 7 -35.38 -56.81 36.04
CA PRO A 7 -34.52 -55.64 36.06
C PRO A 7 -33.98 -55.33 34.65
N VAL A 8 -34.23 -54.11 34.17
CA VAL A 8 -33.70 -53.61 32.89
C VAL A 8 -32.23 -53.22 33.09
N ARG A 9 -31.28 -53.95 32.46
CA ARG A 9 -29.86 -53.57 32.43
C ARG A 9 -29.67 -52.35 31.52
N ARG A 10 -29.44 -51.17 32.11
CA ARG A 10 -29.32 -49.88 31.40
C ARG A 10 -28.05 -49.08 31.73
N HIS A 11 -26.94 -49.75 32.08
CA HIS A 11 -25.75 -49.06 32.59
C HIS A 11 -24.51 -49.08 31.67
N ALA A 12 -24.43 -49.97 30.67
CA ALA A 12 -23.28 -50.02 29.75
C ALA A 12 -23.34 -48.96 28.63
N GLU A 13 -24.54 -48.51 28.25
CA GLU A 13 -24.73 -47.53 27.16
C GLU A 13 -24.44 -46.08 27.61
N ALA A 14 -24.55 -45.78 28.91
CA ALA A 14 -24.38 -44.43 29.45
C ALA A 14 -22.91 -43.94 29.47
N GLY A 15 -21.93 -44.85 29.44
CA GLY A 15 -20.51 -44.48 29.39
C GLY A 15 -20.04 -44.10 27.98
N ILE A 16 -20.67 -44.67 26.95
CA ILE A 16 -20.33 -44.41 25.54
C ILE A 16 -20.86 -43.05 25.08
N SER A 17 -22.02 -42.61 25.60
CA SER A 17 -22.61 -41.31 25.26
C SER A 17 -21.78 -40.10 25.73
N ILE A 18 -21.01 -40.21 26.81
CA ILE A 18 -20.11 -39.13 27.25
C ILE A 18 -18.96 -38.94 26.25
N VAL A 19 -18.35 -40.03 25.80
CA VAL A 19 -17.26 -39.98 24.82
C VAL A 19 -17.79 -39.44 23.48
N GLU A 20 -18.98 -39.85 23.07
CA GLU A 20 -19.64 -39.34 21.86
C GLU A 20 -19.91 -37.83 21.94
N VAL A 21 -20.45 -37.34 23.06
CA VAL A 21 -20.67 -35.90 23.26
C VAL A 21 -19.35 -35.13 23.25
N LEU A 22 -18.29 -35.66 23.88
CA LEU A 22 -16.96 -35.03 23.84
C LEU A 22 -16.45 -34.93 22.40
N VAL A 23 -16.50 -36.01 21.62
CA VAL A 23 -16.09 -35.99 20.21
C VAL A 23 -16.93 -35.02 19.40
N ALA A 24 -18.26 -35.02 19.58
CA ALA A 24 -19.16 -34.09 18.91
C ALA A 24 -18.83 -32.62 19.24
N THR A 25 -18.56 -32.31 20.52
CA THR A 25 -18.14 -30.96 20.93
C THR A 25 -16.79 -30.56 20.36
N CYS A 26 -15.81 -31.48 20.28
CA CYS A 26 -14.51 -31.21 19.67
C CYS A 26 -14.66 -30.89 18.17
N VAL A 27 -15.47 -31.68 17.44
CA VAL A 27 -15.73 -31.43 16.00
C VAL A 27 -16.43 -30.09 15.80
N MET A 28 -17.42 -29.76 16.63
CA MET A 28 -18.08 -28.44 16.58
C MET A 28 -17.09 -27.31 16.87
N ALA A 29 -16.26 -27.44 17.91
CA ALA A 29 -15.27 -26.42 18.28
C ALA A 29 -14.27 -26.16 17.15
N ILE A 30 -13.75 -27.21 16.50
CA ILE A 30 -12.87 -27.08 15.33
C ILE A 30 -13.58 -26.36 14.18
N GLY A 31 -14.85 -26.71 13.91
CA GLY A 31 -15.67 -26.04 12.91
C GLY A 31 -15.83 -24.54 13.18
N PHE A 32 -16.14 -24.17 14.43
CA PHE A 32 -16.27 -22.76 14.82
C PHE A 32 -14.95 -21.99 14.69
N ILE A 33 -13.82 -22.58 15.09
CA ILE A 33 -12.49 -21.97 14.94
C ILE A 33 -12.16 -21.76 13.45
N ALA A 34 -12.47 -22.73 12.59
CA ALA A 34 -12.23 -22.61 11.16
C ALA A 34 -13.03 -21.45 10.54
N VAL A 35 -14.32 -21.33 10.86
CA VAL A 35 -15.16 -20.23 10.36
C VAL A 35 -14.67 -18.88 10.89
N TRP A 36 -14.33 -18.79 12.17
CA TRP A 36 -13.84 -17.56 12.78
C TRP A 36 -12.52 -17.09 12.15
N THR A 37 -11.57 -18.01 11.96
CA THR A 37 -10.27 -17.69 11.36
C THR A 37 -10.42 -17.27 9.89
N SER A 38 -11.30 -17.93 9.13
CA SER A 38 -11.62 -17.53 7.75
C SER A 38 -12.22 -16.12 7.69
N ALA A 39 -13.19 -15.80 8.54
CA ALA A 39 -13.78 -14.46 8.59
C ALA A 39 -12.74 -13.39 8.91
N GLY A 40 -11.83 -13.69 9.85
CA GLY A 40 -10.70 -12.81 10.18
C GLY A 40 -9.76 -12.57 9.00
N GLN A 41 -9.49 -13.59 8.18
CA GLN A 41 -8.65 -13.45 6.98
C GLN A 41 -9.31 -12.56 5.91
N CYS A 42 -10.62 -12.71 5.67
CA CYS A 42 -11.34 -11.89 4.70
C CYS A 42 -11.27 -10.38 5.05
N ILE A 43 -11.40 -10.02 6.33
CA ILE A 43 -11.30 -8.63 6.77
C ILE A 43 -9.89 -8.08 6.54
N ARG A 44 -8.85 -8.84 6.89
CA ARG A 44 -7.45 -8.44 6.67
C ARG A 44 -7.15 -8.24 5.19
N PHE A 45 -7.68 -9.13 4.35
CA PHE A 45 -7.55 -9.01 2.90
C PHE A 45 -8.23 -7.74 2.37
N ALA A 46 -9.45 -7.46 2.83
CA ALA A 46 -10.18 -6.25 2.46
C ALA A 46 -9.44 -4.97 2.89
N GLN A 47 -8.85 -4.93 4.09
CA GLN A 47 -8.04 -3.81 4.56
C GLN A 47 -6.78 -3.63 3.71
N SER A 48 -6.04 -4.70 3.44
CA SER A 48 -4.86 -4.66 2.58
C SER A 48 -5.17 -4.19 1.16
N HIS A 49 -6.35 -4.54 0.64
CA HIS A 49 -6.83 -4.08 -0.65
C HIS A 49 -7.12 -2.58 -0.64
N ARG A 50 -7.76 -2.06 0.41
CA ARG A 50 -8.01 -0.62 0.56
C ARG A 50 -6.71 0.18 0.58
N GLU A 51 -5.72 -0.26 1.37
CA GLU A 51 -4.39 0.36 1.37
C GLU A 51 -3.77 0.36 -0.04
N THR A 52 -3.85 -0.77 -0.74
CA THR A 52 -3.26 -0.92 -2.07
C THR A 52 -3.93 -0.01 -3.10
N ILE A 53 -5.25 0.14 -3.03
CA ILE A 53 -6.02 1.06 -3.89
C ILE A 53 -5.66 2.50 -3.58
N ALA A 54 -5.68 2.90 -2.31
CA ALA A 54 -5.30 4.25 -1.88
C ALA A 54 -3.88 4.63 -2.33
N ALA A 55 -2.92 3.71 -2.21
CA ALA A 55 -1.56 3.91 -2.71
C ALA A 55 -1.49 4.07 -4.23
N THR A 56 -2.35 3.36 -4.97
CA THR A 56 -2.44 3.48 -6.43
C THR A 56 -3.02 4.82 -6.84
N GLU A 57 -4.13 5.22 -6.22
CA GLU A 57 -4.81 6.50 -6.50
C GLU A 57 -3.90 7.66 -6.17
N THR A 58 -3.18 7.59 -5.04
CA THR A 58 -2.16 8.59 -4.67
C THR A 58 -1.09 8.69 -5.74
N LEU A 59 -0.52 7.57 -6.20
CA LEU A 59 0.47 7.58 -7.28
C LEU A 59 -0.09 8.13 -8.59
N MET A 60 -1.27 7.69 -9.01
CA MET A 60 -1.93 8.15 -10.24
C MET A 60 -2.20 9.65 -10.19
N ARG A 61 -2.62 10.17 -9.04
CA ARG A 61 -2.80 11.60 -8.82
C ARG A 61 -1.48 12.34 -8.95
N ARG A 62 -0.38 11.85 -8.35
CA ARG A 62 0.93 12.50 -8.52
C ARG A 62 1.45 12.43 -9.95
N VAL A 63 1.18 11.35 -10.67
CA VAL A 63 1.49 11.26 -12.10
C VAL A 63 0.72 12.32 -12.86
N GLU A 64 -0.56 12.51 -12.54
CA GLU A 64 -1.39 13.53 -13.16
C GLU A 64 -0.95 14.96 -12.79
N ASP A 65 -0.58 15.20 -11.53
CA ASP A 65 0.02 16.47 -11.08
C ASP A 65 1.32 16.74 -11.86
N CYS A 66 2.17 15.73 -12.04
CA CYS A 66 3.38 15.85 -12.85
C CYS A 66 3.10 16.09 -14.33
N ARG A 67 2.04 15.48 -14.88
CA ARG A 67 1.63 15.64 -16.28
C ARG A 67 0.98 17.00 -16.53
N ALA A 68 0.28 17.53 -15.54
CA ALA A 68 -0.36 18.84 -15.59
C ALA A 68 0.64 19.98 -15.30
N ALA A 69 1.73 19.70 -14.60
CA ALA A 69 2.78 20.66 -14.32
C ALA A 69 3.58 20.99 -15.59
N GLY A 70 3.96 22.27 -15.73
CA GLY A 70 4.79 22.72 -16.84
C GLY A 70 6.21 22.14 -16.78
N TRP A 71 6.89 22.09 -17.94
CA TRP A 71 8.27 21.59 -18.05
C TRP A 71 9.21 22.15 -16.98
N ASN A 72 9.15 23.48 -16.77
CA ASN A 72 9.99 24.19 -15.81
C ASN A 72 9.80 23.75 -14.35
N THR A 73 8.62 23.22 -14.00
CA THR A 73 8.31 22.70 -12.67
C THR A 73 8.92 21.31 -12.50
N ILE A 74 8.84 20.44 -13.51
CA ILE A 74 9.34 19.06 -13.46
C ILE A 74 10.88 18.99 -13.43
N VAL A 75 11.55 19.91 -14.10
CA VAL A 75 13.03 19.95 -14.16
C VAL A 75 13.66 20.74 -13.01
N SER A 76 12.89 21.07 -11.97
CA SER A 76 13.30 21.94 -10.87
C SER A 76 12.95 21.31 -9.52
N ALA A 77 13.95 21.03 -8.69
CA ALA A 77 13.74 20.41 -7.38
C ALA A 77 12.88 21.28 -6.46
N ASP A 78 13.13 22.59 -6.45
CA ASP A 78 12.36 23.56 -5.65
C ASP A 78 10.90 23.63 -6.07
N SER A 79 10.63 23.55 -7.38
CA SER A 79 9.27 23.62 -7.91
C SER A 79 8.51 22.31 -7.67
N ILE A 80 9.16 21.14 -7.77
CA ILE A 80 8.53 19.87 -7.36
C ILE A 80 8.17 19.92 -5.87
N LYS A 81 9.07 20.46 -5.04
CA LYS A 81 8.84 20.60 -3.60
C LYS A 81 7.68 21.54 -3.28
N ALA A 82 7.63 22.71 -3.92
CA ALA A 82 6.63 23.75 -3.65
C ALA A 82 5.27 23.46 -4.32
N ASP A 83 5.26 23.00 -5.56
CA ASP A 83 4.03 22.94 -6.35
C ASP A 83 3.38 21.56 -6.33
N ILE A 84 4.17 20.48 -6.27
CA ILE A 84 3.66 19.10 -6.38
C ILE A 84 3.54 18.46 -5.00
N LEU A 85 4.63 18.39 -4.24
CA LEU A 85 4.69 17.63 -2.98
C LEU A 85 4.31 18.44 -1.73
N GLN A 86 4.09 19.75 -1.84
CA GLN A 86 3.76 20.59 -0.68
C GLN A 86 2.46 20.12 0.00
N SER A 87 1.38 19.95 -0.77
CA SER A 87 0.13 19.43 -0.23
C SER A 87 0.15 17.90 -0.20
N PRO A 88 -0.34 17.26 0.88
CA PRO A 88 -0.55 15.82 0.87
C PRO A 88 -1.58 15.43 -0.20
N ALA A 89 -1.42 14.25 -0.81
CA ALA A 89 -2.46 13.70 -1.67
C ALA A 89 -3.70 13.35 -0.82
N ALA A 90 -4.88 13.81 -1.26
CA ALA A 90 -6.14 13.58 -0.52
C ALA A 90 -6.42 12.07 -0.32
N ASP A 91 -6.07 11.27 -1.32
CA ASP A 91 -6.31 9.83 -1.37
C ASP A 91 -5.33 9.04 -0.46
N GLY A 92 -4.26 9.70 0.00
CA GLY A 92 -3.26 9.13 0.89
C GLY A 92 -3.66 9.07 2.37
N SER A 93 -4.82 9.62 2.74
CA SER A 93 -5.28 9.69 4.14
C SER A 93 -5.51 8.32 4.79
N TYR A 94 -5.73 7.29 3.99
CA TYR A 94 -5.87 5.89 4.45
C TYR A 94 -4.52 5.16 4.61
N LEU A 95 -3.40 5.82 4.34
CA LEU A 95 -2.06 5.24 4.40
C LEU A 95 -1.32 5.77 5.61
N ASN A 96 -0.98 4.87 6.53
CA ASN A 96 -0.23 5.24 7.72
C ASN A 96 1.25 5.46 7.37
N ASN A 97 1.85 6.49 7.97
CA ASN A 97 3.23 6.91 7.72
C ASN A 97 3.56 7.05 6.22
N LEU A 98 2.66 7.68 5.47
CA LEU A 98 2.83 7.90 4.04
C LEU A 98 4.06 8.77 3.74
N GLU A 99 4.97 8.25 2.93
CA GLU A 99 6.09 8.96 2.34
C GLU A 99 5.97 8.91 0.82
N GLU A 100 6.19 10.05 0.17
CA GLU A 100 6.12 10.19 -1.29
C GLU A 100 7.49 10.63 -1.79
N GLN A 101 7.97 10.06 -2.89
CA GLN A 101 9.24 10.43 -3.48
C GLN A 101 9.08 10.56 -4.99
N ILE A 102 9.62 11.64 -5.56
CA ILE A 102 9.70 11.86 -6.99
C ILE A 102 11.17 11.93 -7.36
N THR A 103 11.57 11.08 -8.30
CA THR A 103 12.92 11.01 -8.85
C THR A 103 12.86 11.35 -10.34
N VAL A 104 13.56 12.40 -10.75
CA VAL A 104 13.62 12.84 -12.15
C VAL A 104 15.01 12.56 -12.69
N THR A 105 15.04 11.79 -13.78
CA THR A 105 16.25 11.34 -14.47
C THR A 105 16.21 11.75 -15.95
N PRO A 106 17.36 11.91 -16.61
CA PRO A 106 17.42 12.22 -18.04
C PRO A 106 16.79 11.11 -18.88
N TYR A 107 16.02 11.48 -19.91
CA TYR A 107 15.49 10.54 -20.91
C TYR A 107 15.61 11.09 -22.34
N PRO A 108 16.19 10.35 -23.30
CA PRO A 108 16.91 9.09 -23.13
C PRO A 108 18.15 9.27 -22.23
N ALA A 109 18.69 8.16 -21.72
CA ALA A 109 19.88 8.21 -20.87
C ALA A 109 21.06 8.85 -21.62
N VAL A 110 21.76 9.78 -20.96
CA VAL A 110 22.92 10.51 -21.53
C VAL A 110 24.18 10.20 -20.73
N THR A 111 25.34 10.31 -21.38
CA THR A 111 26.66 10.06 -20.77
C THR A 111 27.56 11.29 -20.96
N PRO A 112 28.11 11.89 -19.88
CA PRO A 112 27.91 11.53 -18.47
C PRO A 112 26.48 11.81 -18.00
N ALA A 113 25.95 10.94 -17.13
CA ALA A 113 24.60 11.10 -16.59
C ALA A 113 24.57 12.24 -15.57
N PRO A 114 23.71 13.27 -15.73
CA PRO A 114 23.51 14.29 -14.71
C PRO A 114 22.96 13.68 -13.42
N THR A 115 23.29 14.30 -12.28
CA THR A 115 22.72 13.94 -10.97
C THR A 115 21.20 14.02 -11.03
N PRO A 116 20.46 12.97 -10.60
CA PRO A 116 19.01 13.01 -10.59
C PRO A 116 18.48 14.04 -9.59
N ILE A 117 17.32 14.62 -9.92
CA ILE A 117 16.54 15.37 -8.94
C ILE A 117 15.76 14.35 -8.13
N VAL A 118 15.90 14.37 -6.81
CA VAL A 118 15.13 13.52 -5.90
C VAL A 118 14.52 14.41 -4.84
N VAL A 119 13.20 14.41 -4.77
CA VAL A 119 12.42 15.16 -3.77
C VAL A 119 11.55 14.18 -3.02
N GLN A 120 11.56 14.24 -1.69
CA GLN A 120 10.79 13.36 -0.83
C GLN A 120 9.92 14.17 0.13
N ARG A 121 8.66 13.77 0.24
CA ARG A 121 7.74 14.17 1.29
C ARG A 121 7.71 13.08 2.35
N HIS A 122 8.04 13.44 3.57
CA HIS A 122 7.97 12.55 4.73
C HIS A 122 6.56 12.52 5.33
N SER A 123 6.30 11.51 6.17
CA SER A 123 5.01 11.33 6.86
C SER A 123 4.65 12.47 7.80
N ASN A 124 5.66 13.19 8.34
CA ASN A 124 5.48 14.40 9.15
C ASN A 124 5.09 15.64 8.30
N GLY A 125 4.98 15.50 6.98
CA GLY A 125 4.65 16.57 6.05
C GLY A 125 5.84 17.43 5.61
N LEU A 126 7.04 17.17 6.12
CA LEU A 126 8.26 17.84 5.65
C LEU A 126 8.58 17.37 4.23
N VAL A 127 8.91 18.32 3.34
CA VAL A 127 9.39 18.02 2.00
C VAL A 127 10.86 18.42 1.89
N GLU A 128 11.71 17.48 1.53
CA GLU A 128 13.16 17.64 1.41
C GLU A 128 13.63 17.34 -0.02
N ILE A 129 14.65 18.09 -0.45
CA ILE A 129 15.36 17.82 -1.69
C ILE A 129 16.57 16.97 -1.31
N ILE A 130 16.55 15.69 -1.67
CA ILE A 130 17.60 14.73 -1.34
C ILE A 130 18.80 14.89 -2.27
N SER A 131 18.53 15.11 -3.56
CA SER A 131 19.58 15.36 -4.55
C SER A 131 19.07 16.25 -5.66
N GLN A 132 20.00 17.02 -6.25
CA GLN A 132 19.76 17.82 -7.43
C GLN A 132 21.09 18.12 -8.15
N PRO A 133 21.08 18.40 -9.47
CA PRO A 133 22.27 18.86 -10.18
C PRO A 133 22.78 20.20 -9.60
N THR A 134 24.10 20.33 -9.42
CA THR A 134 24.75 21.57 -8.90
C THR A 134 24.53 22.79 -9.80
N ALA A 135 24.19 22.57 -11.07
CA ALA A 135 23.67 23.59 -11.97
C ALA A 135 22.43 23.00 -12.66
N GLY A 136 21.23 23.47 -12.30
CA GLY A 136 19.93 22.97 -12.79
C GLY A 136 19.66 23.08 -14.29
N LEU A 137 20.69 23.32 -15.11
CA LEU A 137 20.62 23.50 -16.57
C LEU A 137 20.61 22.18 -17.35
N TYR A 138 21.18 21.09 -16.81
CA TYR A 138 21.36 19.84 -17.58
C TYR A 138 20.07 19.08 -17.88
N LEU A 139 19.08 19.11 -16.98
CA LEU A 139 17.78 18.49 -17.25
C LEU A 139 16.87 19.43 -18.04
N ARG A 140 17.02 20.75 -17.85
CA ARG A 140 16.25 21.79 -18.56
C ARG A 140 16.49 21.78 -20.07
N SER A 141 17.72 21.44 -20.50
CA SER A 141 18.10 21.38 -21.91
C SER A 141 17.68 20.09 -22.62
N LEU A 142 17.14 19.10 -21.90
CA LEU A 142 16.69 17.85 -22.50
C LEU A 142 15.29 18.01 -23.10
N LEU A 143 15.01 17.19 -24.10
CA LEU A 143 13.67 17.13 -24.71
C LEU A 143 12.72 16.23 -23.93
N ALA A 144 13.22 15.36 -23.05
CA ALA A 144 12.43 14.54 -22.17
C ALA A 144 13.17 14.17 -20.88
N VAL A 145 12.39 13.82 -19.86
CA VAL A 145 12.86 13.29 -18.58
C VAL A 145 11.99 12.12 -18.18
N ARG A 146 12.57 11.18 -17.45
CA ARG A 146 11.82 10.11 -16.78
C ARG A 146 11.55 10.55 -15.35
N ALA A 147 10.27 10.59 -14.99
CA ALA A 147 9.81 10.80 -13.62
C ALA A 147 9.41 9.45 -13.02
N ASP A 148 10.10 9.09 -11.95
CA ASP A 148 9.87 7.91 -11.14
C ASP A 148 9.21 8.35 -9.84
N LEU A 149 7.94 7.98 -9.68
CA LEU A 149 7.13 8.30 -8.51
C LEU A 149 7.03 7.09 -7.62
N GLN A 150 7.36 7.25 -6.35
CA GLN A 150 7.31 6.20 -5.35
C GLN A 150 6.47 6.65 -4.16
N VAL A 151 5.63 5.75 -3.69
CA VAL A 151 4.86 5.90 -2.46
C VAL A 151 5.24 4.76 -1.53
N THR A 152 5.53 5.10 -0.28
CA THR A 152 5.89 4.17 0.77
C THR A 152 4.99 4.39 1.96
N TRP A 153 4.46 3.34 2.56
CA TRP A 153 3.57 3.43 3.72
C TRP A 153 3.80 2.26 4.66
N THR A 154 3.33 2.38 5.89
CA THR A 154 3.32 1.29 6.86
C THR A 154 1.91 0.70 6.91
N SER A 155 1.77 -0.61 6.70
CA SER A 155 0.47 -1.27 6.82
C SER A 155 0.01 -1.29 8.28
N ASP A 156 -1.23 -0.93 8.53
CA ASP A 156 -1.80 -0.89 9.89
C ASP A 156 -1.92 -2.28 10.52
N HIS A 157 -1.97 -3.33 9.70
CA HIS A 157 -2.21 -4.69 10.16
C HIS A 157 -0.95 -5.41 10.69
N ASP A 158 0.19 -5.21 10.01
CA ASP A 158 1.43 -5.97 10.27
C ASP A 158 2.62 -5.06 10.57
N ALA A 159 2.39 -3.74 10.65
CA ALA A 159 3.43 -2.71 10.79
C ALA A 159 4.56 -2.80 9.74
N ARG A 160 4.35 -3.54 8.66
CA ARG A 160 5.33 -3.71 7.58
C ARG A 160 5.28 -2.53 6.64
N ARG A 161 6.48 -2.06 6.28
CA ARG A 161 6.67 -1.02 5.27
C ARG A 161 6.44 -1.61 3.88
N ARG A 162 5.54 -0.99 3.13
CA ARG A 162 5.15 -1.33 1.77
C ARG A 162 5.52 -0.19 0.85
N GLN A 163 5.83 -0.51 -0.40
CA GLN A 163 6.19 0.48 -1.39
C GLN A 163 5.51 0.16 -2.72
N ARG A 164 5.24 1.21 -3.48
CA ARG A 164 4.75 1.12 -4.85
C ARG A 164 5.39 2.22 -5.67
N MET A 165 5.70 1.91 -6.92
CA MET A 165 6.41 2.81 -7.82
C MET A 165 5.70 2.86 -9.18
N TYR A 166 5.73 4.03 -9.81
CA TYR A 166 5.26 4.25 -11.17
C TYR A 166 6.27 5.12 -11.92
N SER A 167 6.58 4.74 -13.15
CA SER A 167 7.53 5.46 -13.99
C SER A 167 6.81 6.04 -15.20
N THR A 168 7.05 7.31 -15.50
CA THR A 168 6.53 7.99 -16.69
C THR A 168 7.63 8.78 -17.38
N VAL A 169 7.48 8.99 -18.69
CA VAL A 169 8.35 9.87 -19.46
C VAL A 169 7.56 11.13 -19.80
N ILE A 170 8.15 12.29 -19.50
CA ILE A 170 7.58 13.60 -19.76
C ILE A 170 8.49 14.29 -20.76
N SER A 171 7.93 14.78 -21.87
CA SER A 171 8.65 15.51 -22.90
C SER A 171 8.40 17.02 -22.80
N MET A 172 9.40 17.82 -23.18
CA MET A 172 9.35 19.29 -23.18
C MET A 172 8.21 19.84 -24.07
N GLU A 173 7.91 19.19 -25.20
CA GLU A 173 6.81 19.56 -26.09
C GLU A 173 5.47 18.86 -25.75
N GLY A 174 5.40 18.13 -24.64
CA GLY A 174 4.19 17.48 -24.17
C GLY A 174 3.23 18.46 -23.51
N LEU A 175 2.13 18.77 -24.20
CA LEU A 175 1.02 19.64 -23.78
C LEU A 175 1.42 21.06 -23.36
N LEU A 176 1.76 21.86 -24.37
CA LEU A 176 1.44 23.29 -24.33
C LEU A 176 -0.08 23.43 -24.10
N ARG A 177 -0.47 23.90 -22.92
CA ARG A 177 -1.79 24.49 -22.68
C ARG A 177 -1.66 26.01 -22.71
#